data_AF-A0A2V5L2Y0-F1
#
_entry.id   AF-A0A2V5L2Y0-F1
#
_cell.length_a   1.000
_cell.length_b   1.000
_cell.length_c   1.000
_cell.angle_alpha   90.00
_cell.angle_beta   90.00
_cell.angle_gamma   90.00
#
_symmetry.space_group_name_H-M   'P 1'
#
loop_
_entity.id
_entity.type
_entity.pdbx_description
1 polymer ?
#
loop_
_entity_poly.entity_id
_entity_poly.type
_entity_poly.pdbx_seq_one_letter_code
_entity_poly.pdbx_strand_id
1 'polypeptide(L)' 'FESYAGTIGLNLDQFRKDIDGEKVRERVDSDHALGDSLGVKLTPTLFINNHPVDPKDKNPEGVRAAIDAALAGKSQT' A
#
# COMPACT_ATOMS: atom_id res chain seq x y z
N PHE A 1 -6.74 15.41 -11.68
CA PHE A 1 -7.29 14.70 -10.52
C PHE A 1 -8.63 15.25 -10.05
N GLU A 2 -8.80 16.57 -9.96
CA GLU A 2 -10.02 17.18 -9.46
C GLU A 2 -11.30 16.81 -10.24
N SER A 3 -11.24 16.79 -11.58
CA SER A 3 -12.40 16.37 -12.41
C SER A 3 -12.88 14.94 -12.05
N TYR A 4 -11.94 14.01 -11.85
CA TYR A 4 -12.27 12.64 -11.45
C TYR A 4 -12.77 12.57 -10.01
N ALA A 5 -12.18 13.36 -9.09
CA ALA A 5 -12.67 13.51 -7.72
C ALA A 5 -14.16 13.93 -7.70
N GLY A 6 -14.54 14.85 -8.59
CA GLY A 6 -15.94 15.23 -8.79
C GLY A 6 -16.80 14.11 -9.34
N THR A 7 -16.31 13.35 -10.32
CA THR A 7 -17.02 12.18 -10.89
C THR A 7 -17.35 11.12 -9.84
N ILE A 8 -16.46 10.87 -8.89
CA ILE A 8 -16.69 9.89 -7.82
C ILE A 8 -17.38 10.49 -6.57
N GLY A 9 -17.82 11.76 -6.65
CA GLY A 9 -18.62 12.40 -5.60
C GLY A 9 -17.85 12.93 -4.40
N LEU A 10 -16.54 13.19 -4.51
CA LEU A 10 -15.78 13.83 -3.44
C LEU A 10 -16.15 15.30 -3.28
N ASN A 11 -16.01 15.81 -2.06
CA ASN A 11 -16.06 17.25 -1.79
C ASN A 11 -14.84 17.93 -2.43
N LEU A 12 -15.07 18.74 -3.46
CA LEU A 12 -13.99 19.38 -4.22
C LEU A 12 -13.24 20.46 -3.43
N ASP A 13 -13.92 21.18 -2.55
CA ASP A 13 -13.26 22.20 -1.72
C ASP A 13 -12.34 21.56 -0.69
N GLN A 14 -12.74 20.43 -0.12
CA GLN A 14 -11.89 19.65 0.76
C GLN A 14 -10.73 19.02 -0.02
N PHE A 15 -11.00 18.42 -1.19
CA PHE A 15 -9.99 17.81 -2.04
C PHE A 15 -8.88 18.80 -2.42
N ARG A 16 -9.23 20.03 -2.81
CA ARG A 16 -8.26 21.09 -3.13
C ARG A 16 -7.41 21.48 -1.92
N LYS A 17 -7.99 21.53 -0.72
CA LYS A 17 -7.23 21.82 0.51
C LYS A 17 -6.28 20.68 0.86
N ASP A 18 -6.72 19.44 0.70
CA ASP A 18 -5.95 18.27 1.07
C ASP A 18 -4.79 18.02 0.10
N ILE A 19 -5.01 18.15 -1.22
CA ILE A 19 -3.98 17.85 -2.23
C ILE A 19 -2.74 18.76 -2.08
N ASP A 20 -2.93 19.99 -1.62
CA ASP A 20 -1.84 20.97 -1.36
C ASP A 20 -1.40 20.99 0.12
N GLY A 21 -2.10 20.26 0.98
CA GLY A 21 -1.95 20.29 2.43
C GLY A 21 -0.68 19.61 2.93
N GLU A 22 -0.09 20.17 3.99
CA GLU A 22 1.13 19.66 4.63
C GLU A 22 0.98 18.20 5.10
N LYS A 23 -0.16 17.87 5.72
CA LYS A 23 -0.44 16.50 6.19
C LYS A 23 -0.41 15.45 5.07
N VAL A 24 -0.88 15.79 3.86
CA VAL A 24 -0.84 14.88 2.72
C VAL A 24 0.58 14.75 2.19
N ARG A 25 1.33 15.85 2.13
CA ARG A 25 2.76 15.84 1.77
C ARG A 25 3.57 14.95 2.71
N GLU A 26 3.44 15.16 4.02
CA GLU A 26 4.13 14.34 5.04
C GLU A 26 3.80 12.85 4.89
N ARG A 27 2.55 12.53 4.58
CA ARG A 27 2.15 11.13 4.36
C ARG A 27 2.82 10.53 3.13
N VAL A 28 2.85 11.26 2.01
CA VAL A 28 3.52 10.82 0.77
C VAL A 28 5.01 10.60 1.03
N ASP A 29 5.66 11.54 1.71
CA ASP A 29 7.10 11.46 2.02
C ASP A 29 7.40 10.27 2.96
N SER A 30 6.55 10.03 3.97
CA SER A 30 6.66 8.88 4.86
C SER A 30 6.49 7.55 4.12
N ASP A 31 5.53 7.45 3.21
CA ASP A 31 5.29 6.23 2.42
C ASP A 31 6.46 5.97 1.44
N HIS A 32 7.05 7.03 0.85
CA HIS A 32 8.27 6.92 0.03
C HIS A 32 9.47 6.43 0.84
N ALA A 33 9.73 7.06 2.00
CA ALA A 33 10.83 6.67 2.88
C ALA A 33 10.70 5.22 3.37
N LEU A 34 9.47 4.76 3.63
CA LEU A 34 9.21 3.36 3.94
C LEU A 34 9.59 2.44 2.77
N GLY A 35 9.18 2.79 1.54
CA GLY A 35 9.56 2.06 0.32
C GLY A 35 11.08 1.94 0.16
N ASP A 36 11.81 3.04 0.35
CA ASP A 36 13.27 3.07 0.32
C ASP A 36 13.88 2.17 1.40
N SER A 37 13.38 2.26 2.63
CA SER A 37 13.87 1.46 3.77
C SER A 37 13.68 -0.05 3.58
N LEU A 38 12.65 -0.44 2.81
CA LEU A 38 12.35 -1.82 2.45
C LEU A 38 13.03 -2.26 1.14
N GLY A 39 13.76 -1.36 0.47
CA GLY A 39 14.43 -1.62 -0.80
C GLY A 39 13.46 -1.88 -1.97
N VAL A 40 12.25 -1.31 -1.92
CA VAL A 40 11.25 -1.45 -2.98
C VAL A 40 11.70 -0.68 -4.22
N LYS A 41 11.79 -1.36 -5.37
CA LYS A 41 12.23 -0.77 -6.65
C LYS A 41 11.17 -0.80 -7.75
N LEU A 42 10.14 -1.62 -7.59
CA LEU A 42 9.20 -1.98 -8.65
C LEU A 42 7.81 -2.15 -8.04
N THR A 43 6.79 -1.91 -8.84
CA THR A 43 5.40 -2.26 -8.51
C THR A 43 4.91 -3.41 -9.39
N PRO A 44 4.07 -4.33 -8.88
CA PRO A 44 3.68 -4.49 -7.48
C PRO A 44 4.77 -5.17 -6.64
N THR A 45 4.94 -4.73 -5.39
CA THR A 45 5.73 -5.41 -4.34
C THR A 45 4.81 -5.64 -3.14
N LEU A 46 4.74 -6.89 -2.66
CA LEU A 46 3.87 -7.28 -1.54
C LEU A 46 4.72 -7.85 -0.42
N PHE A 47 4.33 -7.55 0.82
CA PHE A 47 4.89 -8.14 2.03
C PHE A 47 3.76 -8.73 2.88
N ILE A 48 3.99 -9.89 3.50
CA ILE A 48 3.11 -10.49 4.51
C ILE A 48 3.95 -10.73 5.75
N ASN A 49 3.60 -10.09 6.88
CA ASN A 49 4.40 -10.09 8.12
C ASN A 49 5.89 -9.81 7.87
N ASN A 50 6.21 -8.74 7.13
CA ASN A 50 7.59 -8.34 6.76
C ASN A 50 8.34 -9.29 5.82
N HIS A 51 7.72 -10.38 5.35
CA HIS A 51 8.32 -11.26 4.33
C HIS A 51 7.83 -10.89 2.93
N PRO A 52 8.73 -10.71 1.94
CA PRO A 52 8.33 -10.40 0.58
C PRO A 52 7.63 -11.59 -0.08
N VAL A 53 6.57 -11.32 -0.83
CA VAL A 53 5.91 -12.32 -1.69
C VAL A 53 6.66 -12.43 -3.01
N ASP A 54 7.02 -13.66 -3.39
CA ASP A 54 7.70 -13.95 -4.66
C ASP A 54 6.85 -13.42 -5.84
N PRO A 55 7.47 -12.76 -6.84
CA PRO A 55 6.78 -12.32 -8.05
C PRO A 55 5.80 -13.33 -8.68
N LYS A 56 6.13 -14.62 -8.70
CA LYS A 56 5.26 -15.66 -9.29
C LYS A 56 3.97 -15.90 -8.49
N ASP A 57 4.00 -15.59 -7.19
CA ASP A 57 2.92 -15.82 -6.23
C ASP A 57 2.07 -14.56 -6.00
N LYS A 58 2.32 -13.48 -6.75
CA LYS A 58 1.53 -12.22 -6.74
C LYS A 58 0.21 -12.35 -7.53
N ASN A 59 -0.50 -13.44 -7.28
CA ASN A 59 -1.85 -13.71 -7.77
C ASN A 59 -2.76 -14.04 -6.57
N PRO A 60 -4.09 -14.03 -6.71
CA PRO A 60 -5.01 -14.24 -5.59
C PRO A 60 -4.75 -15.55 -4.81
N GLU A 61 -4.46 -16.64 -5.52
CA GLU A 61 -4.20 -17.96 -4.93
C GLU A 61 -2.90 -17.97 -4.12
N GLY A 62 -1.81 -17.45 -4.69
CA GLY A 62 -0.51 -17.37 -4.04
C GLY A 62 -0.50 -16.45 -2.82
N VAL A 63 -1.16 -15.29 -2.92
CA VAL A 63 -1.34 -14.38 -1.77
C VAL A 63 -2.14 -15.05 -0.66
N ARG A 64 -3.21 -15.77 -1.00
CA ARG A 64 -4.00 -16.51 0.00
C ARG A 64 -3.16 -17.59 0.68
N ALA A 65 -2.41 -18.38 -0.08
CA ALA A 65 -1.53 -19.40 0.48
C ALA A 65 -0.46 -18.81 1.42
N ALA A 66 0.12 -17.66 1.05
CA ALA A 66 1.10 -16.97 1.88
C ALA A 66 0.48 -16.40 3.17
N ILE A 67 -0.76 -15.92 3.12
CA ILE A 67 -1.53 -15.52 4.31
C ILE A 67 -1.79 -16.73 5.21
N ASP A 68 -2.29 -17.84 4.66
CA ASP A 68 -2.59 -19.06 5.43
C ASP A 68 -1.34 -19.61 6.13
N ALA A 69 -0.20 -19.63 5.43
CA ALA A 69 1.08 -20.00 6.01
C ALA A 69 1.50 -19.07 7.15
N ALA A 70 1.33 -17.75 6.96
CA ALA A 70 1.64 -16.75 7.98
C ALA A 70 0.74 -16.84 9.22
N LEU A 71 -0.52 -17.26 9.05
CA LEU A 71 -1.46 -17.52 10.16
C LEU A 71 -1.11 -18.82 10.91
N ALA A 72 -0.77 -19.90 10.20
CA ALA A 72 -0.38 -21.16 10.82
C ALA A 72 0.89 -21.02 11.67
N GLY A 73 1.86 -20.21 11.23
CA GLY A 73 3.09 -19.93 11.98
C GLY A 73 2.86 -19.14 13.28
N LYS A 74 1.83 -18.30 13.35
CA LYS A 74 1.49 -17.54 14.58
C LYS A 74 0.94 -18.41 15.71
N SER A 75 0.37 -19.58 15.40
CA SER A 75 -0.14 -20.51 16.41
C SER A 75 0.94 -21.36 17.10
N GLN A 76 2.21 -21.22 16.68
CA GLN A 76 3.34 -22.02 17.18
C GLN A 76 4.29 -21.22 18.12
N THR A 77 3.90 -20.00 18.50
CA THR A 77 4.57 -19.13 19.47
C THR A 77 3.56 -18.65 20.49
#